data_AF-A0A3C0KHF2-F1
#
_entry.id   AF-A0A3C0KHF2-F1
#
_cell.length_a   1.000
_cell.length_b   1.000
_cell.length_c   1.000
_cell.angle_alpha   90.00
_cell.angle_beta   90.00
_cell.angle_gamma   90.00
#
_symmetry.space_group_name_H-M   'P 1'
#
loop_
_entity.id
_entity.type
_entity.pdbx_description
1 polymer ?
#
loop_
_entity_poly.entity_id
_entity_poly.type
_entity_poly.pdbx_seq_one_letter_code
_entity_poly.pdbx_strand_id
1 'polypeptide(L)'
;MSAPHPLNQAVIAQALHDLRNGQLRRCKAMGFGEEELDALKHPELVSMLVNATVSWCSVSVNREVLKRLLSQVHDVEREIATVDRMLRLGASTEMVSKFYGLTHQEVALRRDILG
;
A
#
# COMPACT_ATOMS: atom_id res chain seq x y z
N MET A 1 19.90 12.38 -26.39
CA MET A 1 18.51 11.90 -26.60
C MET A 1 17.82 11.94 -25.26
N SER A 2 16.75 12.72 -25.09
CA SER A 2 16.04 12.81 -23.81
C SER A 2 15.34 11.49 -23.53
N ALA A 3 15.65 10.87 -22.39
CA ALA A 3 15.01 9.63 -21.96
C ALA A 3 13.51 9.90 -21.67
N PRO A 4 12.63 8.94 -21.99
CA PRO A 4 11.21 9.07 -21.68
C PRO A 4 10.98 9.24 -20.18
N HIS A 5 9.98 10.03 -19.80
CA HIS A 5 9.77 10.38 -18.41
C HIS A 5 9.21 9.18 -17.61
N PRO A 6 9.91 8.68 -16.58
CA PRO A 6 9.57 7.41 -15.93
C PRO A 6 8.19 7.41 -15.26
N LEU A 7 7.72 8.58 -14.78
CA LEU A 7 6.37 8.68 -14.20
C LEU A 7 5.27 8.51 -15.25
N ASN A 8 5.47 9.02 -16.47
CA ASN A 8 4.51 8.86 -17.55
C ASN A 8 4.38 7.37 -17.90
N GLN A 9 5.51 6.65 -17.94
CA GLN A 9 5.52 5.21 -18.19
C GLN A 9 4.78 4.43 -17.10
N ALA A 10 5.04 4.75 -15.83
CA ALA A 10 4.40 4.08 -14.70
C ALA A 10 2.88 4.29 -14.69
N VAL A 11 2.42 5.53 -14.94
CA VAL A 11 0.99 5.85 -14.97
C VAL A 11 0.29 5.17 -16.14
N ILE A 12 0.88 5.16 -17.34
CA ILE A 12 0.31 4.46 -18.50
C ILE A 12 0.25 2.94 -18.26
N ALA A 13 1.32 2.34 -17.74
CA ALA A 13 1.34 0.92 -17.43
C ALA A 13 0.21 0.54 -16.44
N GLN A 14 0.00 1.37 -15.41
CA GLN A 14 -1.09 1.17 -14.45
C GLN A 14 -2.47 1.38 -15.08
N ALA A 15 -2.64 2.43 -15.90
CA ALA A 15 -3.90 2.72 -16.57
C ALA A 15 -4.31 1.59 -17.53
N LEU A 16 -3.37 1.07 -18.32
CA LEU A 16 -3.63 -0.06 -19.21
C LEU A 16 -3.96 -1.35 -18.45
N HIS A 17 -3.30 -1.58 -17.30
CA HIS A 17 -3.62 -2.71 -16.43
C HIS A 17 -5.05 -2.62 -15.88
N ASP A 18 -5.43 -1.44 -15.37
CA ASP A 18 -6.77 -1.21 -14.82
C ASP A 18 -7.84 -1.30 -15.92
N LEU A 19 -7.59 -0.74 -17.12
CA LEU A 19 -8.49 -0.85 -18.27
C LEU A 19 -8.72 -2.31 -18.69
N ARG A 20 -7.65 -3.10 -18.78
CA ARG A 20 -7.74 -4.54 -19.13
C ARG A 20 -8.56 -5.33 -18.12
N ASN A 21 -8.56 -4.91 -16.85
CA ASN A 21 -9.33 -5.54 -15.78
C ASN A 21 -10.74 -4.93 -15.61
N GLY A 22 -11.18 -4.03 -16.49
CA GLY A 22 -12.49 -3.36 -16.40
C GLY A 22 -12.60 -2.34 -15.26
N GLN A 23 -11.48 -1.90 -14.70
CA GLN A 23 -11.42 -1.04 -13.52
C GLN A 23 -11.45 0.45 -13.88
N LEU A 24 -12.42 0.88 -14.70
CA LEU A 24 -12.55 2.27 -15.18
C LEU A 24 -12.58 3.31 -14.06
N ARG A 25 -13.15 2.96 -12.90
CA ARG A 25 -13.19 3.84 -11.72
C ARG A 25 -11.78 4.20 -11.23
N ARG A 26 -10.82 3.27 -11.30
CA ARG A 26 -9.43 3.51 -10.89
C ARG A 26 -8.72 4.43 -11.87
N CYS A 27 -8.97 4.25 -13.16
CA CYS A 27 -8.45 5.16 -14.18
C CYS A 27 -8.98 6.59 -14.00
N LYS A 28 -10.30 6.74 -13.75
CA LYS A 28 -10.88 8.05 -13.43
C LYS A 28 -10.30 8.65 -12.15
N ALA A 29 -10.04 7.83 -11.12
CA ALA A 29 -9.40 8.28 -9.88
C ALA A 29 -7.94 8.75 -10.07
N MET A 30 -7.24 8.26 -11.09
CA MET A 30 -5.93 8.78 -11.50
C MET A 30 -6.00 10.13 -12.24
N GLY A 31 -7.21 10.59 -12.59
CA GLY A 31 -7.44 11.86 -13.30
C GLY A 31 -7.65 11.72 -14.80
N PHE A 32 -7.77 10.51 -15.35
CA PHE A 32 -8.12 10.32 -16.75
C PHE A 32 -9.60 10.67 -17.00
N GLY A 33 -9.87 11.50 -18.00
CA GLY A 33 -11.20 11.73 -18.55
C GLY A 33 -11.58 10.66 -19.57
N GLU A 34 -12.75 10.81 -20.16
CA GLU A 34 -13.29 9.80 -21.09
C GLU A 34 -12.55 9.81 -22.44
N GLU A 35 -12.17 10.99 -22.93
CA GLU A 35 -11.40 11.16 -24.16
C GLU A 35 -10.02 10.52 -24.04
N GLU A 36 -9.33 10.71 -22.91
CA GLU A 36 -8.02 10.09 -22.69
C GLU A 36 -8.14 8.57 -22.54
N LEU A 37 -9.20 8.06 -21.91
CA LEU A 37 -9.42 6.62 -21.78
C LEU A 37 -9.75 5.96 -23.13
N ASP A 38 -10.47 6.65 -23.99
CA ASP A 38 -10.70 6.20 -25.36
C ASP A 38 -9.41 6.23 -26.17
N ALA A 39 -8.56 7.24 -26.00
CA ALA A 39 -7.23 7.29 -26.63
C ALA A 39 -6.33 6.12 -26.22
N LEU A 40 -6.42 5.64 -24.97
CA LEU A 40 -5.65 4.48 -24.49
C LEU A 40 -6.03 3.16 -25.17
N LYS A 41 -7.14 3.09 -25.93
CA LYS A 41 -7.49 1.92 -26.75
C LYS A 41 -6.61 1.81 -28.01
N HIS A 42 -5.95 2.90 -28.41
CA HIS A 42 -5.11 2.96 -29.60
C HIS A 42 -3.62 2.83 -29.23
N PRO A 43 -2.91 1.77 -29.68
CA PRO A 43 -1.52 1.54 -29.34
C PRO A 43 -0.56 2.67 -29.74
N GLU A 44 -0.89 3.39 -30.81
CA GLU A 44 -0.09 4.51 -31.32
C GLU A 44 -0.08 5.70 -30.35
N LEU A 45 -1.25 6.05 -29.79
CA LEU A 45 -1.40 7.13 -28.82
C LEU A 45 -0.74 6.78 -27.49
N VAL A 46 -0.87 5.52 -27.06
CA VAL A 46 -0.15 4.98 -25.89
C VAL A 46 1.36 5.15 -26.07
N SER A 47 1.90 4.76 -27.23
CA SER A 47 3.33 4.89 -27.52
C SER A 47 3.79 6.35 -27.47
N MET A 48 2.99 7.28 -28.00
CA MET A 48 3.27 8.71 -27.90
C MET A 48 3.32 9.20 -26.45
N LEU A 49 2.34 8.82 -25.62
CA LEU A 49 2.25 9.25 -24.21
C LEU A 49 3.41 8.71 -23.35
N VAL A 50 3.80 7.45 -23.59
CA VAL A 50 4.92 6.77 -22.90
C VAL A 50 6.26 7.40 -23.28
N ASN A 51 6.42 7.77 -24.55
CA ASN A 51 7.67 8.33 -25.08
C ASN A 51 7.74 9.86 -24.99
N ALA A 52 6.73 10.50 -24.41
CA ALA A 52 6.73 11.94 -24.18
C ALA A 52 7.90 12.35 -23.28
N THR A 53 8.68 13.33 -23.75
CA THR A 53 9.82 13.91 -23.02
C THR A 53 9.38 14.91 -21.95
N VAL A 54 8.16 15.43 -22.06
CA VAL A 54 7.53 16.33 -21.08
C VAL A 54 6.75 15.50 -20.07
N SER A 55 6.92 15.81 -18.78
CA SER A 55 6.10 15.21 -17.72
C SER A 55 4.68 15.74 -17.80
N TRP A 56 3.73 14.88 -18.10
CA TRP A 56 2.30 15.17 -18.01
C TRP A 56 1.68 14.58 -16.73
N CYS A 57 2.39 13.68 -16.05
CA CYS A 57 2.05 13.25 -14.69
C CYS A 57 2.78 14.09 -13.65
N SER A 58 2.08 14.43 -12.56
CA SER A 58 2.70 14.93 -11.33
C SER A 58 2.38 13.97 -10.19
N VAL A 59 3.40 13.54 -9.44
CA VAL A 59 3.23 12.63 -8.29
C VAL A 59 3.73 13.34 -7.05
N SER A 60 2.87 13.40 -6.02
CA SER A 60 3.23 13.85 -4.69
C SER A 60 3.13 12.69 -3.70
N VAL A 61 4.16 12.52 -2.88
CA VAL A 61 4.17 11.51 -1.83
C VAL A 61 3.62 12.15 -0.56
N ASN A 62 2.49 11.63 -0.06
CA ASN A 62 2.00 11.99 1.26
C ASN A 62 2.92 11.36 2.33
N ARG A 63 3.93 12.12 2.76
CA ARG A 63 4.95 11.68 3.71
C ARG A 63 4.37 11.29 5.07
N GLU A 64 3.28 11.92 5.50
CA GLU A 64 2.65 11.61 6.78
C GLU A 64 1.98 10.24 6.73
N VAL A 65 1.18 9.98 5.69
CA VAL A 65 0.55 8.68 5.48
C VAL A 65 1.60 7.59 5.29
N LEU A 66 2.64 7.85 4.49
CA LEU A 66 3.75 6.91 4.30
C LEU A 66 4.43 6.56 5.63
N LYS A 67 4.74 7.56 6.46
CA LYS A 67 5.34 7.35 7.78
C LYS A 67 4.41 6.56 8.70
N ARG A 68 3.10 6.83 8.69
CA ARG A 68 2.12 6.08 9.49
C ARG A 68 2.02 4.62 9.04
N LEU A 69 2.02 4.35 7.73
CA LEU A 69 2.02 2.98 7.21
C LEU A 69 3.31 2.24 7.59
N LEU A 70 4.46 2.90 7.51
CA LEU A 70 5.73 2.32 7.93
C LEU A 70 5.80 2.12 9.46
N SER A 71 5.23 3.02 10.25
CA SER A 71 5.21 2.89 11.71
C SER A 71 4.28 1.77 12.15
N GLN A 72 3.12 1.60 11.51
CA GLN A 72 2.20 0.48 11.80
C GLN A 72 2.89 -0.89 11.74
N VAL A 73 3.77 -1.11 10.76
CA VAL A 73 4.54 -2.36 10.66
C VAL A 73 5.48 -2.53 11.86
N HIS A 74 6.17 -1.46 12.27
CA HIS A 74 7.05 -1.49 13.45
C HIS A 74 6.27 -1.58 14.76
N ASP A 75 5.09 -1.00 14.82
CA ASP A 75 4.25 -0.97 16.01
C ASP A 75 3.68 -2.36 16.28
N VAL A 76 3.29 -3.12 15.24
CA VAL A 76 2.84 -4.51 15.39
C VAL A 76 3.96 -5.41 15.92
N GLU A 77 5.17 -5.37 15.36
CA GLU A 77 6.28 -6.18 15.86
C GLU A 77 6.68 -5.81 17.30
N ARG A 78 6.67 -4.51 17.62
CA ARG A 78 6.92 -4.04 18.99
C ARG A 78 5.82 -4.45 19.95
N GLU A 79 4.57 -4.42 19.52
CA GLU A 79 3.41 -4.85 20.29
C GLU A 79 3.52 -6.34 20.63
N ILE A 80 3.86 -7.17 19.63
CA ILE A 80 4.14 -8.60 19.81
C ILE A 80 5.29 -8.81 20.81
N ALA A 81 6.44 -8.16 20.60
CA ALA A 81 7.59 -8.29 21.49
C ALA A 81 7.30 -7.80 22.92
N THR A 82 6.44 -6.78 23.06
CA THR A 82 6.02 -6.24 24.35
C THR A 82 5.09 -7.22 25.07
N VAL A 83 4.11 -7.79 24.37
CA VAL A 83 3.22 -8.83 24.90
C VAL A 83 4.03 -10.05 25.35
N ASP A 84 4.95 -10.53 24.52
CA ASP A 84 5.78 -11.69 24.84
C ASP A 84 6.67 -11.42 26.08
N ARG A 85 7.26 -10.22 26.17
CA ARG A 85 8.01 -9.80 27.35
C ARG A 85 7.13 -9.75 28.61
N MET A 86 5.91 -9.23 28.51
CA MET A 86 4.96 -9.19 29.64
C MET A 86 4.61 -10.61 30.11
N LEU A 87 4.35 -11.53 29.18
CA LEU A 87 4.03 -12.92 29.51
C LEU A 87 5.21 -13.63 30.18
N ARG A 88 6.44 -13.44 29.70
CA ARG A 88 7.67 -13.96 30.34
C ARG A 88 7.89 -13.41 31.76
N LEU A 89 7.43 -12.19 32.03
CA LEU A 89 7.49 -11.57 33.36
C LEU A 89 6.31 -11.94 34.27
N GLY A 90 5.43 -12.86 33.84
CA GLY A 90 4.32 -13.35 34.65
C GLY A 90 3.07 -12.47 34.61
N ALA A 91 2.90 -11.62 33.59
CA ALA A 91 1.68 -10.83 33.43
C ALA A 91 0.44 -11.74 33.34
N SER A 92 -0.65 -11.31 33.99
CA SER A 92 -1.90 -12.08 34.02
C SER A 92 -2.57 -12.09 32.64
N THR A 93 -3.27 -13.18 32.35
CA THR A 93 -4.03 -13.33 31.09
C THR A 93 -5.07 -12.21 30.91
N GLU A 94 -5.70 -11.79 32.01
CA GLU A 94 -6.71 -10.73 32.02
C GLU A 94 -6.12 -9.35 31.70
N MET A 95 -4.91 -9.05 32.20
CA MET A 95 -4.21 -7.81 31.88
C MET A 95 -3.86 -7.73 30.39
N VAL A 96 -3.25 -8.79 29.86
CA VAL A 96 -2.82 -8.82 28.46
C VAL A 96 -4.03 -8.77 27.53
N SER A 97 -5.11 -9.48 27.86
CA SER A 97 -6.37 -9.43 27.08
C SER A 97 -6.98 -8.03 27.05
N LYS A 98 -7.03 -7.34 28.18
CA LYS A 98 -7.63 -6.00 28.29
C LYS A 98 -6.83 -4.91 27.58
N PHE A 99 -5.50 -4.97 27.64
CA PHE A 99 -4.63 -3.92 27.08
C PHE A 99 -4.28 -4.13 25.60
N TYR A 100 -4.26 -5.38 25.12
CA TYR A 100 -3.84 -5.73 23.77
C TYR A 100 -4.92 -6.43 22.94
N GLY A 101 -6.15 -6.53 23.45
CA GLY A 101 -7.30 -7.08 22.73
C GLY A 101 -7.20 -8.58 22.41
N LEU A 102 -6.24 -9.29 23.01
CA LEU A 102 -6.05 -10.73 22.79
C LEU A 102 -7.13 -11.53 23.53
N THR A 103 -7.61 -12.61 22.93
CA THR A 103 -8.49 -13.56 23.59
C THR A 103 -7.71 -14.42 24.61
N HIS A 104 -8.41 -15.00 25.59
CA HIS A 104 -7.78 -15.91 26.55
C HIS A 104 -7.08 -17.11 25.88
N GLN A 105 -7.63 -17.61 24.77
CA GLN A 105 -7.05 -18.70 23.99
C GLN A 105 -5.74 -18.29 23.31
N GLU A 106 -5.70 -17.11 22.68
CA GLU A 106 -4.48 -16.57 22.05
C GLU A 106 -3.36 -16.33 23.08
N VAL A 107 -3.70 -15.84 24.27
CA VAL A 107 -2.72 -15.63 25.35
C VAL A 107 -2.20 -16.97 25.89
N ALA A 108 -3.06 -17.97 26.06
CA ALA A 108 -2.65 -19.30 26.51
C ALA A 108 -1.71 -19.97 25.50
N LEU A 109 -2.05 -19.90 24.20
CA LEU A 109 -1.22 -20.41 23.11
C LEU A 109 0.15 -19.73 23.08
N ARG A 110 0.19 -18.39 23.19
CA ARG A 110 1.45 -17.66 23.27
C ARG A 110 2.30 -18.08 24.47
N ARG A 111 1.69 -18.26 25.64
CA ARG A 111 2.41 -18.67 26.86
C ARG A 111 3.02 -20.08 26.70
N ASP A 112 2.29 -21.01 26.09
CA ASP A 112 2.79 -22.36 25.77
C ASP A 112 4.02 -22.31 24.84
N ILE A 113 4.01 -21.41 23.85
CA ILE A 113 5.16 -21.20 22.93
C ILE A 113 6.36 -20.56 23.65
N LEU A 114 6.14 -19.70 24.65
CA LEU A 114 7.20 -18.95 25.33
C LEU A 114 7.94 -19.75 26.42
N GLY A 115 7.34 -20.86 26.88
CA GLY A 115 7.82 -21.72 27.97
C GLY A 115 7.48 -21.21 29.36
#